data_AF-A0A9P7Q3P3-F1
#
_entry.id   AF-A0A9P7Q3P3-F1
#
_cell.length_a   1.000
_cell.length_b   1.000
_cell.length_c   1.000
_cell.angle_alpha   90.00
_cell.angle_beta   90.00
_cell.angle_gamma   90.00
#
_symmetry.space_group_name_H-M   'P 1'
#
loop_
_entity.id
_entity.type
_entity.pdbx_description
1 polymer ?
#
loop_
_entity_poly.entity_id
_entity_poly.type
_entity_poly.pdbx_seq_one_letter_code
_entity_poly.pdbx_strand_id
1 'polypeptide(L)'
;MARKALKAPKLPKAPEQYNRFPINAAERLRLRQHHAKYPRIKQAELAIWFHEQFGHPISQVTVSGSLSDKFKDLDDPTKRI
;
A
#
# COMPACT_ATOMS: atom_id res chain seq x y z
N MET A 1 -20.23 18.05 9.43
CA MET A 1 -18.90 17.47 9.14
C MET A 1 -18.99 16.61 7.88
N ALA A 2 -18.49 17.10 6.75
CA ALA A 2 -18.69 16.47 5.44
C ALA A 2 -17.91 15.15 5.33
N ARG A 3 -18.62 14.02 5.24
CA ARG A 3 -18.03 12.75 4.78
C ARG A 3 -17.86 12.84 3.27
N LYS A 4 -16.68 13.26 2.83
CA LYS A 4 -16.31 13.28 1.40
C LYS A 4 -16.31 11.83 0.93
N ALA A 5 -17.38 11.42 0.25
CA ALA A 5 -17.45 10.13 -0.41
C ALA A 5 -16.36 10.10 -1.48
N LEU A 6 -15.26 9.41 -1.20
CA LEU A 6 -14.24 9.13 -2.21
C LEU A 6 -14.93 8.30 -3.29
N LYS A 7 -15.10 8.91 -4.46
CA LYS A 7 -15.60 8.28 -5.68
C LYS A 7 -14.75 7.03 -5.89
N ALA A 8 -15.37 5.85 -5.90
CA ALA A 8 -14.69 4.58 -6.09
C ALA A 8 -13.80 4.67 -7.34
N PRO A 9 -12.47 4.67 -7.21
CA PRO A 9 -11.61 4.66 -8.37
C PRO A 9 -11.77 3.28 -8.99
N LYS A 10 -12.10 3.23 -10.28
CA LYS A 10 -12.06 1.97 -11.03
C LYS A 10 -10.64 1.44 -10.87
N LEU A 11 -10.48 0.31 -10.18
CA LEU A 11 -9.26 -0.49 -10.28
C LEU A 11 -9.04 -0.71 -11.78
N PRO A 12 -7.87 -0.35 -12.32
CA PRO A 12 -7.61 -0.59 -13.74
C PRO A 12 -7.81 -2.09 -14.00
N LYS A 13 -8.57 -2.40 -15.06
CA LYS A 13 -8.75 -3.77 -15.55
C LYS A 13 -7.36 -4.39 -15.71
N ALA A 14 -7.22 -5.63 -15.21
CA ALA A 14 -5.96 -6.35 -15.11
C ALA A 14 -5.01 -6.07 -16.29
N PRO A 15 -3.89 -5.36 -16.09
CA PRO A 15 -2.86 -5.24 -17.09
C PRO A 15 -1.99 -6.50 -17.02
N GLU A 16 -1.97 -7.15 -18.17
CA GLU A 16 -0.90 -7.99 -18.70
C GLU A 16 0.46 -7.41 -18.26
N GLN A 17 1.13 -8.09 -17.33
CA GLN A 17 2.49 -7.77 -16.85
C GLN A 17 2.65 -6.41 -16.15
N TYR A 18 2.26 -6.34 -14.87
CA TYR A 18 2.87 -5.36 -13.96
C TYR A 18 4.37 -5.65 -13.91
N ASN A 19 5.17 -4.81 -14.56
CA ASN A 19 6.60 -4.75 -14.31
C ASN A 19 6.77 -4.66 -12.79
N ARG A 20 7.34 -5.68 -12.16
CA ARG A 20 7.30 -5.84 -10.70
C ARG A 20 8.15 -4.74 -10.07
N PHE A 21 7.56 -3.58 -9.79
CA PHE A 21 8.24 -2.52 -9.05
C PHE A 21 8.35 -2.98 -7.59
N PRO A 22 9.57 -3.21 -7.09
CA PRO A 22 9.74 -3.57 -5.69
C PRO A 22 9.33 -2.39 -4.82
N ILE A 23 8.43 -2.61 -3.87
CA ILE A 23 8.07 -1.59 -2.87
C ILE A 23 9.28 -1.32 -1.97
N ASN A 24 9.68 -0.06 -1.86
CA ASN A 24 10.78 0.34 -1.00
C ASN A 24 10.35 0.34 0.48
N ALA A 25 11.29 0.24 1.42
CA ALA A 25 11.03 0.26 2.86
C ALA A 25 10.28 1.54 3.30
N ALA A 26 10.69 2.70 2.79
CA ALA A 26 10.02 3.97 3.10
C ALA A 26 8.57 4.03 2.60
N GLU A 27 8.31 3.49 1.40
CA GLU A 27 6.95 3.43 0.83
C GLU A 27 6.07 2.45 1.60
N ARG A 28 6.63 1.30 2.00
CA ARG A 28 5.98 0.31 2.87
C ARG A 28 5.61 0.91 4.23
N LEU A 29 6.50 1.67 4.84
CA LEU A 29 6.24 2.33 6.12
C LEU A 29 5.08 3.31 6.00
N ARG A 30 5.05 4.14 4.94
CA ARG A 30 3.94 5.06 4.67
C ARG A 30 2.62 4.33 4.44
N LEU A 31 2.64 3.21 3.69
CA LEU A 31 1.46 2.37 3.48
C LEU A 31 0.90 1.83 4.82
N ARG A 32 1.78 1.39 5.72
CA ARG A 32 1.41 0.93 7.06
C ARG A 32 0.85 2.04 7.93
N GLN A 33 1.47 3.21 7.93
CA GLN A 33 0.98 4.39 8.67
C GLN A 33 -0.42 4.78 8.18
N HIS A 34 -0.67 4.75 6.88
CA HIS A 34 -1.98 5.03 6.32
C HIS A 34 -3.03 3.99 6.74
N HIS A 35 -2.69 2.70 6.68
CA HIS A 35 -3.58 1.62 7.15
C HIS A 35 -3.84 1.71 8.67
N ALA A 36 -2.85 2.07 9.48
CA ALA A 36 -3.01 2.27 10.92
C ALA A 36 -3.97 3.44 11.24
N LYS A 37 -3.96 4.50 10.42
CA LYS A 37 -4.91 5.61 10.53
C LYS A 37 -6.33 5.22 10.10
N TYR A 38 -6.47 4.27 9.17
CA TYR A 38 -7.76 3.82 8.63
C TYR A 38 -7.86 2.28 8.65
N PRO A 39 -8.03 1.64 9.82
CA PRO A 39 -7.94 0.17 9.95
C PRO A 39 -9.05 -0.61 9.23
N ARG A 40 -10.11 0.07 8.74
CA ARG A 40 -11.22 -0.54 7.99
C ARG A 40 -11.11 -0.33 6.47
N ILE A 41 -10.06 0.34 6.00
CA ILE A 41 -9.84 0.56 4.56
C ILE A 41 -9.62 -0.77 3.86
N LYS A 42 -10.18 -0.94 2.66
CA LYS A 42 -9.97 -2.17 1.89
C LYS A 42 -8.57 -2.16 1.27
N GLN A 43 -7.98 -3.34 1.08
CA GLN A 43 -6.67 -3.47 0.41
C GLN A 43 -6.66 -2.88 -1.01
N ALA A 44 -7.79 -2.97 -1.72
CA ALA A 44 -7.96 -2.31 -3.01
C ALA A 44 -7.83 -0.78 -2.94
N GLU A 45 -8.42 -0.17 -1.91
CA GLU A 45 -8.35 1.29 -1.70
C GLU A 45 -6.94 1.71 -1.28
N LEU A 46 -6.23 0.88 -0.52
CA LEU A 46 -4.82 1.09 -0.20
C LEU A 46 -3.91 1.04 -1.44
N ALA A 47 -4.14 0.10 -2.36
CA ALA A 47 -3.38 0.03 -3.60
C ALA A 47 -3.60 1.28 -4.46
N ILE A 48 -4.83 1.80 -4.48
CA ILE A 48 -5.13 3.04 -5.21
C ILE A 48 -4.48 4.24 -4.54
N TRP A 49 -4.63 4.38 -3.21
CA TRP A 49 -3.96 5.43 -2.46
C TRP A 49 -2.43 5.39 -2.69
N PHE A 50 -1.84 4.20 -2.70
CA PHE A 50 -0.41 4.04 -2.96
C PHE A 50 -0.03 4.55 -4.35
N HIS A 51 -0.78 4.18 -5.38
CA HIS A 51 -0.57 4.68 -6.74
C HIS A 51 -0.69 6.21 -6.81
N GLU A 52 -1.67 6.81 -6.12
CA GLU A 52 -1.82 8.26 -6.04
C GLU A 52 -0.65 8.96 -5.32
N GLN A 53 -0.04 8.31 -4.32
CA GLN A 53 1.07 8.89 -3.56
C GLN A 53 2.44 8.72 -4.21
N PHE A 54 2.69 7.58 -4.88
CA PHE A 54 4.02 7.21 -5.38
C PHE A 54 4.11 7.12 -6.91
N GLY A 55 2.98 7.22 -7.61
CA GLY A 55 2.94 7.24 -9.08
C GLY A 55 3.13 5.89 -9.75
N HIS A 56 3.19 4.78 -8.99
CA HIS A 56 3.27 3.42 -9.54
C HIS A 56 2.28 2.46 -8.86
N PRO A 57 1.69 1.51 -9.62
CA PRO A 57 0.66 0.64 -9.09
C PRO A 57 1.28 -0.56 -8.38
N ILE A 58 0.67 -0.97 -7.27
CA ILE A 58 1.03 -2.19 -6.55
C ILE A 58 -0.12 -3.19 -6.57
N SER A 59 0.23 -4.48 -6.57
CA SER A 59 -0.77 -5.55 -6.50
C SER A 59 -1.38 -5.66 -5.11
N GLN A 60 -2.59 -6.21 -5.02
CA GLN A 60 -3.21 -6.51 -3.72
C GLN A 60 -2.36 -7.48 -2.89
N VAL A 61 -1.67 -8.44 -3.53
CA VAL A 61 -0.75 -9.36 -2.85
C VAL A 61 0.43 -8.59 -2.24
N THR A 62 0.95 -7.59 -2.96
CA THR A 62 2.01 -6.70 -2.46
C THR A 62 1.53 -5.88 -1.26
N VAL A 63 0.30 -5.36 -1.28
CA VAL A 63 -0.31 -4.66 -0.13
C VAL A 63 -0.41 -5.59 1.07
N SER A 64 -1.00 -6.78 0.88
CA SER A 64 -1.17 -7.77 1.95
C SER A 64 0.18 -8.19 2.55
N GLY A 65 1.16 -8.50 1.70
CA GLY A 65 2.54 -8.80 2.13
C GLY A 65 3.17 -7.63 2.88
N SER A 66 3.00 -6.40 2.39
CA SER A 66 3.53 -5.20 3.04
C SER A 66 2.92 -4.94 4.41
N LEU A 67 1.63 -5.24 4.60
CA LEU A 67 0.95 -5.12 5.91
C LEU A 67 1.26 -6.28 6.86
N SER A 68 1.79 -7.40 6.36
CA SER A 68 2.11 -8.56 7.19
C SER A 68 3.23 -8.27 8.18
N ASP A 69 3.08 -8.79 9.41
CA ASP A 69 4.11 -8.69 10.46
C ASP A 69 5.46 -9.30 10.03
N LYS A 70 5.51 -10.17 9.01
CA LYS A 70 6.76 -10.72 8.44
C LYS A 70 7.79 -9.67 8.03
N PHE A 71 7.34 -8.47 7.66
CA PHE A 71 8.24 -7.39 7.24
C PHE A 71 8.39 -6.31 8.31
N LYS A 72 7.83 -6.50 9.52
CA LYS A 72 7.91 -5.54 10.63
C LYS A 72 9.33 -5.36 11.13
N ASP A 73 10.12 -6.42 11.08
CA ASP A 73 11.55 -6.39 11.38
C ASP A 73 12.36 -5.53 10.39
N LEU A 74 11.86 -5.28 9.18
CA LEU A 74 12.55 -4.44 8.19
C LEU A 74 12.27 -2.95 8.36
N ASP A 75 11.26 -2.60 9.16
CA ASP A 75 10.97 -1.23 9.55
C ASP A 75 11.75 -0.81 10.80
N ASP A 76 12.48 -1.74 11.43
CA ASP A 76 13.30 -1.49 12.59
C ASP A 76 14.72 -1.07 12.15
N PRO A 77 15.10 0.23 12.29
CA PRO A 77 16.41 0.71 11.88
C PRO A 77 17.56 0.17 12.76
N THR A 78 17.23 -0.52 13.86
CA THR A 78 18.19 -1.03 14.84
C THR A 78 18.71 -2.44 14.50
N LYS A 79 18.07 -3.15 13.55
CA LYS A 79 18.60 -4.41 12.99
C LYS A 79 19.57 -4.13 11.83
N ARG A 80 20.77 -3.65 12.14
CA ARG A 80 21.96 -3.84 11.29
C ARG A 80 22.64 -5.14 11.74
N ILE A 81 22.66 -6.15 10.88
CA ILE A 81 23.63 -7.26 10.98
C ILE A 81 24.87 -6.84 10.19
#